data_AF-A0A8T1YXH2-F1
#
_entry.id   AF-A0A8T1YXH2-F1
#
_cell.length_a   1.000
_cell.length_b   1.000
_cell.length_c   1.000
_cell.angle_alpha   90.00
_cell.angle_beta   90.00
_cell.angle_gamma   90.00
#
_symmetry.space_group_name_H-M   'P 1'
#
loop_
_entity.id
_entity.type
_entity.pdbx_description
1 polymer ?
#
loop_
_entity_poly.entity_id
_entity_poly.type
_entity_poly.pdbx_seq_one_letter_code
_entity_poly.pdbx_strand_id
1 'polypeptide(L)'
;MNVTSSDGATTFSSSSIGNFLSPGLSCSVSRKGNEDGESCNTSKGKLFQTGQIWSFYSGNDDLPLYYGRIHKITVTQVFEEEAEIKMCVHLLKANSFPENVIQWEDKNMPVGCGTFSVTKCFRKFTTDNVSLQIVPQTSMNGNEYIILPKIGDVWAIYRSWTCHKEFKDIGSCTYDIVKVLDDTSDYKVLALEPALLTNEEEEKKTFFKAAESRHPDCDDEDGSEVIFTIPMSKMLRFSHQIPASRVTKKIDGELRELFEVDPRALPTNVRVSRPLSKGEVREG
;
A
#
# COMPACT_ATOMS: atom_id res chain seq x y z
N MET A 1 35.21 -34.30 -50.29
CA MET A 1 34.54 -34.45 -51.60
C MET A 1 33.48 -35.54 -51.49
N ASN A 2 32.41 -35.44 -52.28
CA ASN A 2 31.07 -36.06 -52.21
C ASN A 2 30.05 -35.11 -51.57
N VAL A 3 29.34 -34.22 -52.28
CA VAL A 3 28.45 -34.31 -53.46
C VAL A 3 26.99 -34.64 -53.06
N THR A 4 26.17 -33.58 -53.07
CA THR A 4 24.74 -33.42 -53.50
C THR A 4 23.67 -34.37 -52.95
N SER A 5 22.62 -33.86 -52.28
CA SER A 5 21.34 -33.33 -52.84
C SER A 5 20.38 -34.42 -53.35
N SER A 6 19.19 -34.56 -52.76
CA SER A 6 17.92 -34.12 -53.38
C SER A 6 16.70 -34.39 -52.50
N ASP A 7 15.66 -33.61 -52.75
CA ASP A 7 14.32 -33.56 -52.18
C ASP A 7 13.51 -34.86 -52.21
N GLY A 8 12.40 -34.87 -51.46
CA GLY A 8 11.26 -35.74 -51.76
C GLY A 8 10.29 -35.97 -50.60
N ALA A 9 9.30 -35.08 -50.44
CA ALA A 9 8.14 -35.32 -49.59
C ALA A 9 7.16 -36.29 -50.26
N THR A 10 6.55 -37.21 -49.50
CA THR A 10 5.22 -37.76 -49.85
C THR A 10 4.47 -38.22 -48.60
N THR A 11 3.26 -37.70 -48.48
CA THR A 11 2.22 -37.99 -47.50
C THR A 11 1.60 -39.38 -47.73
N PHE A 12 1.28 -40.09 -46.66
CA PHE A 12 0.26 -41.14 -46.66
C PHE A 12 -0.65 -40.98 -45.43
N SER A 13 -1.92 -40.73 -45.72
CA SER A 13 -3.06 -40.81 -44.79
C SER A 13 -3.62 -42.23 -44.79
N SER A 14 -3.89 -42.79 -43.61
CA SER A 14 -4.83 -43.90 -43.46
C SER A 14 -5.35 -43.96 -42.03
N SER A 15 -6.67 -43.89 -41.93
CA SER A 15 -7.51 -44.06 -40.75
C SER A 15 -7.54 -45.51 -40.24
N SER A 16 -7.58 -45.68 -38.93
CA SER A 16 -8.24 -46.82 -38.29
C SER A 16 -8.76 -46.44 -36.91
N ILE A 17 -10.06 -46.66 -36.74
CA ILE A 17 -10.84 -46.50 -35.52
C ILE A 17 -10.70 -47.77 -34.68
N GLY A 18 -10.57 -47.63 -33.36
CA GLY A 18 -10.89 -48.70 -32.43
C GLY A 18 -10.27 -48.58 -31.04
N ASN A 19 -11.13 -48.16 -30.08
CA ASN A 19 -11.34 -48.76 -28.75
C ASN A 19 -11.00 -47.93 -27.49
N PHE A 20 -12.11 -47.55 -26.82
CA PHE A 20 -12.43 -47.74 -25.39
C PHE A 20 -11.48 -47.18 -24.31
N LEU A 21 -11.88 -46.09 -23.63
CA LEU A 21 -12.39 -46.05 -22.23
C LEU A 21 -12.39 -44.63 -21.61
N SER A 22 -13.57 -44.25 -21.08
CA SER A 22 -13.80 -43.46 -19.83
C SER A 22 -13.73 -41.91 -19.84
N PRO A 23 -14.45 -41.25 -18.91
CA PRO A 23 -15.20 -40.00 -19.17
C PRO A 23 -14.35 -38.73 -19.15
N GLY A 24 -14.80 -37.76 -19.95
CA GLY A 24 -14.17 -36.48 -20.19
C GLY A 24 -14.04 -35.59 -18.95
N LEU A 25 -12.79 -35.24 -18.65
CA LEU A 25 -12.43 -33.95 -18.11
C LEU A 25 -12.67 -32.89 -19.18
N SER A 26 -13.56 -31.94 -18.90
CA SER A 26 -13.74 -30.72 -19.68
C SER A 26 -13.49 -29.51 -18.78
N CYS A 27 -12.22 -29.22 -18.53
CA CYS A 27 -11.80 -27.88 -18.10
C CYS A 27 -11.23 -27.16 -19.33
N SER A 28 -12.11 -26.55 -20.11
CA SER A 28 -11.73 -25.61 -21.17
C SER A 28 -11.99 -24.18 -20.70
N VAL A 29 -10.95 -23.51 -20.20
CA VAL A 29 -10.66 -22.13 -20.61
C VAL A 29 -9.14 -21.98 -20.66
N SER A 30 -8.57 -22.36 -21.79
CA SER A 30 -7.33 -21.75 -22.26
C SER A 30 -7.69 -20.38 -22.82
N ARG A 31 -7.09 -19.30 -22.31
CA ARG A 31 -6.93 -18.07 -23.09
C ARG A 31 -5.44 -17.76 -23.19
N LYS A 32 -4.92 -18.01 -24.39
CA LYS A 32 -3.61 -17.59 -24.86
C LYS A 32 -3.84 -16.36 -25.74
N GLY A 33 -3.23 -15.23 -25.38
CA GLY A 33 -3.01 -14.05 -26.23
C GLY A 33 -4.07 -12.96 -26.17
N ASN A 34 -3.76 -11.85 -25.50
CA ASN A 34 -3.72 -10.50 -26.08
C ASN A 34 -2.99 -9.55 -25.11
N GLU A 35 -2.26 -8.56 -25.65
CA GLU A 35 -1.51 -7.53 -24.93
C GLU A 35 -2.41 -6.47 -24.26
N ASP A 36 -3.53 -6.89 -23.67
CA ASP A 36 -4.44 -6.02 -22.94
C ASP A 36 -4.47 -6.44 -21.46
N GLY A 37 -4.19 -5.49 -20.57
CA GLY A 37 -3.79 -5.70 -19.18
C GLY A 37 -4.53 -6.81 -18.43
N GLU A 38 -3.76 -7.79 -17.96
CA GLU A 38 -4.22 -8.87 -17.08
C GLU A 38 -4.74 -8.26 -15.75
N SER A 39 -5.98 -8.59 -15.39
CA SER A 39 -6.62 -8.12 -14.17
C SER A 39 -7.23 -9.28 -13.38
N CYS A 40 -7.14 -9.24 -12.05
CA CYS A 40 -7.70 -10.26 -11.17
C CYS A 40 -8.48 -9.67 -9.98
N ASN A 41 -9.56 -10.34 -9.60
CA ASN A 41 -10.37 -10.01 -8.43
C ASN A 41 -9.96 -10.87 -7.23
N THR A 42 -9.92 -10.27 -6.05
CA THR A 42 -9.75 -10.99 -4.78
C THR A 42 -11.07 -11.26 -4.08
N SER A 43 -11.11 -12.27 -3.21
CA SER A 43 -12.23 -12.50 -2.27
C SER A 43 -12.51 -11.31 -1.35
N LYS A 44 -11.53 -10.39 -1.21
CA LYS A 44 -11.62 -9.12 -0.45
C LYS A 44 -12.03 -7.92 -1.31
N GLY A 45 -12.45 -8.12 -2.57
CA GLY A 45 -12.98 -7.06 -3.44
C GLY A 45 -11.95 -6.10 -4.06
N LYS A 46 -10.64 -6.33 -3.87
CA LYS A 46 -9.58 -5.58 -4.58
C LYS A 46 -9.38 -6.14 -5.99
N LEU A 47 -9.37 -5.26 -6.99
CA LEU A 47 -9.06 -5.56 -8.40
C LEU A 47 -7.62 -5.14 -8.70
N PHE A 48 -6.74 -6.11 -8.94
CA PHE A 48 -5.36 -5.84 -9.35
C PHE A 48 -5.25 -5.84 -10.86
N GLN A 49 -4.38 -4.97 -11.39
CA GLN A 49 -4.07 -4.90 -12.81
C GLN A 49 -2.59 -4.58 -13.03
N THR A 50 -2.00 -5.18 -14.06
CA THR A 50 -0.65 -4.83 -14.51
C THR A 50 -0.54 -3.33 -14.79
N GLY A 51 0.56 -2.72 -14.35
CA GLY A 51 0.85 -1.31 -14.50
C GLY A 51 0.41 -0.44 -13.31
N GLN A 52 -0.49 -0.93 -12.46
CA GLN A 52 -0.89 -0.21 -11.24
C GLN A 52 0.29 -0.05 -10.27
N ILE A 53 0.28 1.06 -9.54
CA ILE A 53 1.22 1.32 -8.44
C ILE A 53 0.49 1.15 -7.12
N TRP A 54 1.13 0.45 -6.20
CA TRP A 54 0.60 0.17 -4.87
C TRP A 54 1.68 0.40 -3.82
N SER A 55 1.26 0.67 -2.58
CA SER A 55 2.11 0.58 -1.40
C SER A 55 2.09 -0.84 -0.82
N PHE A 56 3.25 -1.30 -0.35
CA PHE A 56 3.47 -2.68 0.07
C PHE A 56 4.09 -2.75 1.46
N TYR A 57 3.60 -3.71 2.26
CA TYR A 57 4.29 -4.21 3.44
C TYR A 57 5.46 -5.07 2.99
N SER A 58 6.69 -4.73 3.38
CA SER A 58 7.88 -5.47 2.94
C SER A 58 8.96 -5.45 4.02
N GLY A 59 9.49 -6.62 4.36
CA GLY A 59 10.61 -6.78 5.29
C GLY A 59 10.15 -7.08 6.71
N ASN A 60 10.87 -6.52 7.69
CA ASN A 60 10.60 -6.68 9.12
C ASN A 60 9.65 -5.59 9.66
N ASP A 61 9.30 -4.62 8.83
CA ASP A 61 8.44 -3.51 9.22
C ASP A 61 6.97 -3.84 8.94
N ASP A 62 6.11 -3.66 9.93
CA ASP A 62 4.67 -3.88 9.83
C ASP A 62 3.95 -2.77 9.04
N LEU A 63 4.68 -1.85 8.40
CA LEU A 63 4.17 -0.64 7.75
C LEU A 63 4.36 -0.67 6.22
N PRO A 64 3.47 -0.05 5.43
CA PRO A 64 3.50 -0.09 3.98
C PRO A 64 4.44 0.98 3.40
N LEU A 65 5.74 0.86 3.70
CA LEU A 65 6.74 1.91 3.46
C LEU A 65 7.29 1.97 2.03
N TYR A 66 6.92 1.03 1.16
CA TYR A 66 7.50 0.89 -0.17
C TYR A 66 6.44 0.93 -1.26
N TYR A 67 6.77 1.58 -2.38
CA TYR A 67 5.93 1.56 -3.58
C TYR A 67 6.43 0.55 -4.60
N GLY A 68 5.51 -0.01 -5.38
CA GLY A 68 5.83 -0.95 -6.42
C GLY A 68 4.83 -0.93 -7.57
N ARG A 69 5.34 -1.14 -8.79
CA ARG A 69 4.52 -1.29 -10.00
C ARG A 69 4.27 -2.77 -10.28
N ILE A 70 3.01 -3.17 -10.36
CA ILE A 70 2.64 -4.54 -10.72
C ILE A 70 3.07 -4.80 -12.17
N HIS A 71 3.92 -5.79 -12.37
CA HIS A 71 4.40 -6.19 -13.70
C HIS A 71 3.63 -7.38 -14.25
N LYS A 72 3.36 -8.35 -13.38
CA LYS A 72 2.67 -9.58 -13.75
C LYS A 72 1.85 -10.08 -12.57
N ILE A 73 0.68 -10.60 -12.88
CA ILE A 73 -0.20 -11.26 -11.93
C ILE A 73 -0.27 -12.73 -12.33
N THR A 74 -0.21 -13.63 -11.35
CA THR A 74 -0.38 -15.06 -11.58
C THR A 74 -1.40 -15.59 -10.59
N VAL A 75 -2.41 -16.26 -11.10
CA VAL A 75 -3.43 -16.94 -10.29
C VAL A 75 -3.17 -18.44 -10.37
N THR A 76 -2.94 -19.06 -9.21
CA THR A 76 -2.76 -20.51 -9.10
C THR A 76 -3.96 -21.08 -8.37
N GLN A 77 -4.64 -22.04 -8.99
CA GLN A 77 -5.79 -22.73 -8.42
C GLN A 77 -5.45 -24.22 -8.38
N VAL A 78 -5.25 -24.76 -7.18
CA VAL A 78 -5.17 -26.21 -6.96
C VAL A 78 -6.59 -26.72 -6.68
N PHE A 79 -6.91 -27.95 -7.10
CA PHE A 79 -8.24 -28.53 -6.89
C PHE A 79 -8.63 -28.45 -5.40
N GLU A 80 -9.83 -27.95 -5.12
CA GLU A 80 -10.41 -27.80 -3.77
C GLU A 80 -9.72 -26.79 -2.82
N GLU A 81 -8.72 -26.04 -3.29
CA GLU A 81 -8.07 -24.96 -2.51
C GLU A 81 -8.63 -23.57 -2.86
N GLU A 82 -8.28 -22.54 -2.09
CA GLU A 82 -8.55 -21.15 -2.50
C GLU A 82 -7.56 -20.69 -3.59
N ALA A 83 -8.03 -19.86 -4.53
CA ALA A 83 -7.18 -19.29 -5.57
C ALA A 83 -6.05 -18.44 -4.95
N GLU A 84 -4.80 -18.82 -5.19
CA GLU A 84 -3.65 -18.05 -4.74
C GLU A 84 -3.25 -17.02 -5.80
N ILE A 85 -3.33 -15.73 -5.44
CA ILE A 85 -2.93 -14.62 -6.30
C ILE A 85 -1.52 -14.15 -5.88
N LYS A 86 -0.58 -14.28 -6.82
CA LYS A 86 0.80 -13.78 -6.69
C LYS A 86 1.05 -12.66 -7.68
N MET A 87 1.78 -11.64 -7.25
CA MET A 87 2.15 -10.48 -8.04
C MET A 87 3.67 -10.38 -8.12
N CYS A 88 4.20 -10.27 -9.34
CA CYS A 88 5.57 -9.82 -9.58
C CYS A 88 5.56 -8.30 -9.69
N VAL A 89 6.31 -7.63 -8.80
CA VAL A 89 6.26 -6.18 -8.63
C VAL A 89 7.66 -5.60 -8.76
N HIS A 90 7.83 -4.62 -9.64
CA HIS A 90 9.04 -3.82 -9.67
C HIS A 90 8.97 -2.75 -8.59
N LEU A 91 9.96 -2.72 -7.68
CA LEU A 91 9.98 -1.71 -6.63
C LEU A 91 10.31 -0.33 -7.22
N LEU A 92 9.72 0.70 -6.64
CA LEU A 92 10.05 2.09 -6.94
C LEU A 92 11.20 2.54 -6.02
N LYS A 93 12.11 3.33 -6.57
CA LYS A 93 13.20 3.98 -5.84
C LYS A 93 13.04 5.49 -5.96
N ALA A 94 13.17 6.19 -4.83
CA ALA A 94 13.17 7.64 -4.82
C ALA A 94 14.36 8.20 -5.62
N ASN A 95 14.08 9.21 -6.44
CA ASN A 95 15.09 9.99 -7.14
C ASN A 95 15.74 11.01 -6.19
N SER A 96 16.76 11.70 -6.66
CA SER A 96 17.36 12.82 -5.93
C SER A 96 16.33 13.93 -5.69
N PHE A 97 16.34 14.48 -4.49
CA PHE A 97 15.52 15.63 -4.14
C PHE A 97 16.20 16.95 -4.53
N PRO A 98 15.42 18.03 -4.77
CA PRO A 98 15.95 19.38 -4.88
C PRO A 98 16.80 19.77 -3.66
N GLU A 99 17.76 20.69 -3.85
CA GLU A 99 18.71 21.11 -2.80
C GLU A 99 18.02 21.71 -1.56
N ASN A 100 16.83 22.29 -1.72
CA ASN A 100 16.08 22.88 -0.62
C ASN A 100 15.36 21.84 0.26
N VAL A 101 15.38 20.56 -0.11
CA VAL A 101 14.82 19.47 0.70
C VAL A 101 15.92 18.88 1.59
N ILE A 102 15.68 18.88 2.89
CA ILE A 102 16.57 18.27 3.87
C ILE A 102 16.45 16.74 3.73
N GLN A 103 17.52 16.12 3.24
CA GLN A 103 17.55 14.69 2.98
C GLN A 103 17.91 13.87 4.23
N TRP A 104 17.46 12.62 4.29
CA TRP A 104 18.01 11.64 5.21
C TRP A 104 19.53 11.49 5.03
N GLU A 105 20.25 11.42 6.15
CA GLU A 105 21.67 11.05 6.15
C GLU A 105 21.84 9.56 5.86
N ASP A 106 21.05 8.71 6.52
CA ASP A 106 20.96 7.30 6.18
C ASP A 106 20.12 7.09 4.91
N LYS A 107 20.78 6.71 3.82
CA LYS A 107 20.14 6.47 2.51
C LYS A 107 19.25 5.23 2.47
N ASN A 108 19.22 4.43 3.53
CA ASN A 108 18.29 3.31 3.67
C ASN A 108 16.94 3.72 4.25
N MET A 109 16.82 4.93 4.81
CA MET A 109 15.55 5.44 5.31
C MET A 109 14.50 5.46 4.19
N PRO A 110 13.28 4.97 4.45
CA PRO A 110 12.22 4.96 3.47
C PRO A 110 11.78 6.40 3.14
N VAL A 111 11.30 6.54 1.93
CA VAL A 111 10.85 7.81 1.37
C VAL A 111 9.38 7.68 1.03
N GLY A 112 8.52 8.32 1.81
CA GLY A 112 7.07 8.26 1.66
C GLY A 112 6.52 9.08 0.50
N CYS A 113 7.18 10.16 0.13
CA CYS A 113 6.74 11.03 -0.97
C CYS A 113 7.92 11.66 -1.71
N GLY A 114 7.71 12.02 -2.98
CA GLY A 114 8.70 12.53 -3.91
C GLY A 114 8.53 11.99 -5.33
N THR A 115 9.61 12.08 -6.11
CA THR A 115 9.69 11.52 -7.46
C THR A 115 10.37 10.16 -7.41
N PHE A 116 9.79 9.16 -8.09
CA PHE A 116 10.24 7.77 -8.06
C PHE A 116 10.45 7.22 -9.46
N SER A 117 11.47 6.38 -9.60
CA SER A 117 11.74 5.59 -10.80
C SER A 117 11.53 4.11 -10.54
N VAL A 118 11.06 3.38 -11.55
CA VAL A 118 10.89 1.92 -11.47
C VAL A 118 12.26 1.26 -11.53
N THR A 119 12.56 0.40 -10.55
CA THR A 119 13.80 -0.36 -10.53
C THR A 119 13.70 -1.61 -11.41
N LYS A 120 14.84 -2.12 -11.86
CA LYS A 120 14.90 -3.43 -12.56
C LYS A 120 14.68 -4.61 -11.60
N CYS A 121 14.80 -4.38 -10.30
CA CYS A 121 14.57 -5.38 -9.27
C CYS A 121 13.07 -5.66 -9.14
N PHE A 122 12.68 -6.93 -9.14
CA PHE A 122 11.31 -7.34 -8.83
C PHE A 122 11.25 -8.20 -7.56
N ARG A 123 10.13 -8.11 -6.85
CA ARG A 123 9.78 -8.98 -5.73
C ARG A 123 8.44 -9.65 -5.99
N LYS A 124 8.21 -10.79 -5.33
CA LYS A 124 6.93 -11.48 -5.34
C LYS A 124 6.14 -11.07 -4.10
N PHE A 125 4.89 -10.71 -4.29
CA PHE A 125 3.95 -10.36 -3.24
C PHE A 125 2.66 -11.16 -3.38
N THR A 126 2.00 -11.43 -2.25
CA THR A 126 0.62 -11.89 -2.23
C THR A 126 -0.30 -10.70 -1.98
N THR A 127 -1.61 -10.93 -2.07
CA THR A 127 -2.64 -9.92 -1.82
C THR A 127 -2.57 -9.34 -0.40
N ASP A 128 -2.11 -10.12 0.57
CA ASP A 128 -1.92 -9.69 1.95
C ASP A 128 -0.69 -8.79 2.14
N ASN A 129 0.16 -8.60 1.14
CA ASN A 129 1.25 -7.62 1.25
C ASN A 129 0.86 -6.22 0.75
N VAL A 130 -0.36 -6.04 0.27
CA VAL A 130 -0.78 -4.80 -0.41
C VAL A 130 -1.64 -3.91 0.48
N SER A 131 -1.26 -2.64 0.61
CA SER A 131 -2.00 -1.64 1.37
C SER A 131 -2.88 -0.76 0.48
N LEU A 132 -2.34 0.33 -0.07
CA LEU A 132 -3.05 1.38 -0.80
C LEU A 132 -2.69 1.38 -2.29
N GLN A 133 -3.67 1.53 -3.17
CA GLN A 133 -3.40 1.83 -4.58
C GLN A 133 -3.04 3.31 -4.70
N ILE A 134 -1.91 3.59 -5.34
CA ILE A 134 -1.44 4.95 -5.57
C ILE A 134 -1.75 5.34 -7.01
N VAL A 135 -2.35 6.52 -7.19
CA VAL A 135 -2.55 7.15 -8.49
C VAL A 135 -1.57 8.32 -8.59
N PRO A 136 -0.33 8.08 -9.04
CA PRO A 136 0.69 9.12 -9.11
C PRO A 136 0.46 10.06 -10.30
N GLN A 137 1.04 11.25 -10.21
CA GLN A 137 1.30 12.05 -11.40
C GLN A 137 2.48 11.45 -12.17
N THR A 138 2.41 11.41 -13.50
CA THR A 138 3.50 10.91 -14.33
C THR A 138 4.30 12.07 -14.89
N SER A 139 5.64 11.96 -14.89
CA SER A 139 6.48 12.96 -15.54
C SER A 139 6.27 12.98 -17.06
N MET A 140 6.67 14.07 -17.71
CA MET A 140 6.44 14.28 -19.15
C MET A 140 7.03 13.16 -20.04
N ASN A 141 8.11 12.52 -19.60
CA ASN A 141 8.76 11.43 -20.35
C ASN A 141 8.16 10.04 -20.05
N GLY A 142 7.19 9.94 -19.14
CA GLY A 142 6.51 8.68 -18.80
C GLY A 142 7.29 7.72 -17.89
N ASN A 143 8.51 8.07 -17.47
CA ASN A 143 9.42 7.15 -16.79
C ASN A 143 9.47 7.34 -15.27
N GLU A 144 8.92 8.44 -14.76
CA GLU A 144 8.93 8.76 -13.34
C GLU A 144 7.51 8.98 -12.82
N TYR A 145 7.33 8.61 -11.56
CA TYR A 145 6.08 8.71 -10.83
C TYR A 145 6.26 9.69 -9.68
N ILE A 146 5.43 10.72 -9.64
CA ILE A 146 5.42 11.75 -8.61
C ILE A 146 4.30 11.40 -7.64
N ILE A 147 4.68 11.06 -6.41
CA ILE A 147 3.78 10.70 -5.31
C ILE A 147 3.99 11.77 -4.24
N LEU A 148 3.04 12.70 -4.11
CA LEU A 148 3.10 13.80 -3.14
C LEU A 148 1.83 13.78 -2.29
N PRO A 149 1.88 14.22 -1.02
CA PRO A 149 0.68 14.38 -0.21
C PRO A 149 -0.29 15.37 -0.89
N LYS A 150 -1.57 15.00 -0.97
CA LYS A 150 -2.65 15.81 -1.56
C LYS A 150 -3.71 16.16 -0.55
N ILE A 151 -4.39 17.28 -0.77
CA ILE A 151 -5.49 17.74 0.10
C ILE A 151 -6.50 16.60 0.29
N GLY A 152 -6.84 16.33 1.55
CA GLY A 152 -7.75 15.26 1.96
C GLY A 152 -7.07 13.92 2.25
N ASP A 153 -5.82 13.72 1.84
CA ASP A 153 -5.08 12.51 2.16
C ASP A 153 -4.79 12.41 3.66
N VAL A 154 -4.84 11.19 4.17
CA VAL A 154 -4.41 10.85 5.54
C VAL A 154 -3.03 10.21 5.48
N TRP A 155 -2.10 10.75 6.27
CA TRP A 155 -0.71 10.32 6.30
C TRP A 155 -0.25 10.04 7.73
N ALA A 156 0.63 9.05 7.87
CA ALA A 156 1.50 8.95 9.02
C ALA A 156 2.71 9.87 8.81
N ILE A 157 3.01 10.68 9.82
CA ILE A 157 4.21 11.53 9.85
C ILE A 157 5.10 11.14 11.02
N TYR A 158 6.41 11.30 10.88
CA TYR A 158 7.33 11.17 12.01
C TYR A 158 7.08 12.32 12.99
N ARG A 159 6.76 11.99 14.26
CA ARG A 159 6.47 12.99 15.30
C ARG A 159 7.67 13.89 15.56
N SER A 160 8.78 13.28 15.99
CA SER A 160 10.07 13.94 16.24
C SER A 160 11.00 13.70 15.06
N TRP A 161 10.79 14.42 13.96
CA TRP A 161 11.53 14.21 12.71
C TRP A 161 12.88 14.91 12.72
N THR A 162 13.95 14.20 12.37
CA THR A 162 15.30 14.76 12.15
C THR A 162 15.98 14.00 11.02
N CYS A 163 16.83 14.66 10.22
CA CYS A 163 17.54 14.00 9.11
C CYS A 163 18.53 12.91 9.56
N HIS A 164 18.91 12.92 10.84
CA HIS A 164 19.83 11.97 11.47
C HIS A 164 19.19 10.64 11.89
N LYS A 165 17.89 10.44 11.68
CA LYS A 165 17.26 9.13 11.94
C LYS A 165 17.87 8.04 11.06
N GLU A 166 18.07 6.88 11.66
CA GLU A 166 18.63 5.71 10.99
C GLU A 166 17.57 4.63 10.78
N PHE A 167 17.73 3.85 9.70
CA PHE A 167 16.80 2.79 9.34
C PHE A 167 16.67 1.72 10.44
N LYS A 168 17.73 1.46 11.20
CA LYS A 168 17.71 0.49 12.31
C LYS A 168 16.71 0.86 13.42
N ASP A 169 16.38 2.16 13.55
CA ASP A 169 15.49 2.71 14.58
C ASP A 169 14.06 2.93 14.05
N ILE A 170 13.76 2.47 12.83
CA ILE A 170 12.45 2.71 12.22
C ILE A 170 11.30 2.10 13.02
N GLY A 171 11.52 0.93 13.63
CA GLY A 171 10.54 0.25 14.47
C GLY A 171 10.29 0.94 15.82
N SER A 172 11.19 1.82 16.27
CA SER A 172 11.04 2.60 17.51
C SER A 172 10.61 4.06 17.25
N CYS A 173 10.45 4.45 15.98
CA CYS A 173 9.96 5.77 15.64
C CYS A 173 8.53 5.99 16.15
N THR A 174 8.26 7.21 16.59
CA THR A 174 6.92 7.68 16.94
C THR A 174 6.30 8.44 15.79
N TYR A 175 5.00 8.28 15.65
CA TYR A 175 4.24 8.84 14.55
C TYR A 175 3.01 9.60 15.05
N ASP A 176 2.63 10.62 14.29
CA ASP A 176 1.30 11.23 14.36
C ASP A 176 0.55 10.93 13.08
N ILE A 177 -0.79 10.91 13.16
CA ILE A 177 -1.66 10.79 11.99
C ILE A 177 -2.18 12.18 11.66
N VAL A 178 -2.10 12.55 10.39
CA VAL A 178 -2.54 13.87 9.92
C VAL A 178 -3.36 13.78 8.65
N LYS A 179 -4.27 14.75 8.47
CA LYS A 179 -4.96 15.04 7.21
C LYS A 179 -4.31 16.24 6.54
N VAL A 180 -4.02 16.15 5.25
CA VAL A 180 -3.52 17.29 4.48
C VAL A 180 -4.68 18.27 4.20
N LEU A 181 -4.47 19.54 4.54
CA LEU A 181 -5.43 20.63 4.31
C LEU A 181 -5.04 21.52 3.13
N ASP A 182 -3.74 21.66 2.85
CA ASP A 182 -3.18 22.46 1.76
C ASP A 182 -1.91 21.79 1.22
N ASP A 183 -1.77 21.69 -0.11
CA ASP A 183 -0.64 21.10 -0.82
C ASP A 183 -0.02 22.05 -1.87
N THR A 184 -0.29 23.36 -1.79
CA THR A 184 0.11 24.34 -2.81
C THR A 184 1.55 24.84 -2.67
N SER A 185 2.09 24.89 -1.45
CA SER A 185 3.46 25.35 -1.17
C SER A 185 4.06 24.51 -0.03
N ASP A 186 4.05 25.04 1.18
CA ASP A 186 4.21 24.22 2.38
C ASP A 186 2.91 23.46 2.67
N TYR A 187 3.02 22.34 3.38
CA TYR A 187 1.86 21.50 3.66
C TYR A 187 1.18 21.96 4.95
N LYS A 188 -0.04 22.48 4.85
CA LYS A 188 -0.89 22.66 6.03
C LYS A 188 -1.55 21.34 6.36
N VAL A 189 -1.45 20.89 7.61
CA VAL A 189 -1.98 19.60 8.05
C VAL A 189 -2.80 19.74 9.32
N LEU A 190 -3.77 18.86 9.50
CA LEU A 190 -4.59 18.71 10.70
C LEU A 190 -4.21 17.42 11.41
N ALA A 191 -3.80 17.52 12.68
CA ALA A 191 -3.60 16.36 13.55
C ALA A 191 -4.91 15.61 13.77
N LEU A 192 -4.83 14.28 13.69
CA LEU A 192 -5.93 13.37 13.94
C LEU A 192 -5.62 12.52 15.17
N GLU A 193 -6.66 12.23 15.95
CA GLU A 193 -6.59 11.32 17.11
C GLU A 193 -7.59 10.17 16.96
N PRO A 194 -7.35 9.02 17.61
CA PRO A 194 -8.29 7.92 17.58
C PRO A 194 -9.65 8.31 18.17
N ALA A 195 -10.72 7.98 17.47
CA ALA A 195 -12.08 8.12 17.95
C ALA A 195 -12.53 6.81 18.61
N LEU A 196 -12.79 6.85 19.92
CA LEU A 196 -13.35 5.73 20.66
C LEU A 196 -14.86 5.69 20.44
N LEU A 197 -15.32 4.72 19.65
CA LEU A 197 -16.75 4.46 19.46
C LEU A 197 -17.16 3.27 20.34
N THR A 198 -18.31 3.36 20.99
CA THR A 198 -18.81 2.39 21.98
C THR A 198 -19.73 1.32 21.39
N ASN A 199 -19.98 1.34 20.08
CA ASN A 199 -20.90 0.41 19.44
C ASN A 199 -20.18 -0.89 19.02
N GLU A 200 -20.73 -2.05 19.41
CA GLU A 200 -20.12 -3.38 19.22
C GLU A 200 -19.80 -3.73 17.75
N GLU A 201 -20.60 -3.28 16.78
CA GLU A 201 -20.34 -3.48 15.35
C GLU A 201 -19.20 -2.59 14.81
N GLU A 202 -18.90 -1.49 15.50
CA GLU A 202 -17.89 -0.51 15.12
C GLU A 202 -16.52 -0.82 15.74
N GLU A 203 -16.45 -1.75 16.70
CA GLU A 203 -15.22 -2.19 17.38
C GLU A 203 -14.22 -2.95 16.49
N LYS A 204 -14.64 -3.37 15.30
CA LYS A 204 -13.77 -4.02 14.30
C LYS A 204 -13.10 -3.00 13.37
N LYS A 205 -13.54 -1.75 13.41
CA LYS A 205 -13.05 -0.66 12.56
C LYS A 205 -12.27 0.32 13.42
N THR A 206 -11.27 0.94 12.82
CA THR A 206 -10.52 2.01 13.47
C THR A 206 -10.94 3.34 12.91
N PHE A 207 -11.34 4.26 13.78
CA PHE A 207 -11.76 5.61 13.40
C PHE A 207 -10.80 6.65 13.98
N PHE A 208 -10.57 7.70 13.21
CA PHE A 208 -9.85 8.90 13.65
C PHE A 208 -10.76 10.12 13.49
N LYS A 209 -10.61 11.11 14.37
CA LYS A 209 -11.28 12.42 14.30
C LYS A 209 -10.24 13.54 14.35
N ALA A 210 -10.64 14.77 14.08
CA ALA A 210 -9.81 15.94 14.35
C ALA A 210 -9.37 15.93 15.82
N ALA A 211 -8.07 16.09 16.07
CA ALA A 211 -7.53 16.13 17.42
C ALA A 211 -8.03 17.37 18.17
N GLU A 212 -8.22 17.23 19.48
CA GLU A 212 -8.58 18.36 20.35
C GLU A 212 -7.33 19.13 20.81
N SER A 213 -6.18 18.44 20.89
CA SER A 213 -4.88 19.01 21.20
C SER A 213 -3.76 18.21 20.53
N ARG A 214 -2.58 18.82 20.32
CA ARG A 214 -1.38 18.08 19.88
C ARG A 214 -0.89 17.13 20.97
N HIS A 215 -0.15 16.11 20.56
CA HIS A 215 0.54 15.22 21.49
C HIS A 215 1.55 16.04 22.33
N PRO A 216 1.71 15.81 23.65
CA PRO A 216 2.63 16.58 24.49
C PRO A 216 4.08 16.59 23.98
N ASP A 217 4.53 15.47 23.44
CA ASP A 217 5.86 15.32 22.82
C ASP A 217 5.92 15.76 21.35
N CYS A 218 5.00 16.63 20.89
CA CYS A 218 5.11 17.17 19.53
C CYS A 218 6.35 18.05 19.39
N ASP A 219 6.85 18.19 18.16
CA ASP A 219 8.00 19.04 17.88
C ASP A 219 7.66 20.51 18.20
N ASP A 220 8.47 21.16 19.04
CA ASP A 220 8.27 22.55 19.46
C ASP A 220 8.20 23.50 18.25
N GLU A 221 8.88 23.16 17.16
CA GLU A 221 8.87 23.96 15.92
C GLU A 221 7.50 24.00 15.22
N ASP A 222 6.63 23.01 15.46
CA ASP A 222 5.29 22.96 14.87
C ASP A 222 4.27 23.83 15.64
N GLY A 223 4.62 24.25 16.86
CA GLY A 223 3.68 24.85 17.80
C GLY A 223 2.71 23.84 18.41
N SER A 224 1.80 24.35 19.25
CA SER A 224 0.83 23.54 20.01
C SER A 224 -0.53 23.38 19.33
N GLU A 225 -0.75 24.05 18.20
CA GLU A 225 -2.01 24.01 17.46
C GLU A 225 -2.18 22.67 16.73
N VAL A 226 -3.41 22.16 16.69
CA VAL A 226 -3.75 20.92 15.96
C VAL A 226 -3.64 21.08 14.45
N ILE A 227 -3.69 22.32 13.96
CA ILE A 227 -3.38 22.67 12.57
C ILE A 227 -1.99 23.28 12.57
N PHE A 228 -1.07 22.70 11.81
CA PHE A 228 0.31 23.17 11.71
C PHE A 228 0.83 23.01 10.29
N THR A 229 2.03 23.55 10.04
CA THR A 229 2.64 23.57 8.72
C THR A 229 3.88 22.67 8.71
N ILE A 230 3.94 21.75 7.75
CA ILE A 230 5.16 21.00 7.43
C ILE A 230 5.81 21.72 6.24
N PRO A 231 6.96 22.38 6.43
CA PRO A 231 7.66 23.04 5.33
C PRO A 231 7.99 22.04 4.21
N MET A 232 7.95 22.49 2.96
CA MET A 232 8.31 21.65 1.81
C MET A 232 9.75 21.12 1.93
N SER A 233 10.65 21.88 2.57
CA SER A 233 12.01 21.46 2.88
C SER A 233 12.08 20.23 3.81
N LYS A 234 11.03 19.96 4.58
CA LYS A 234 10.89 18.81 5.50
C LYS A 234 9.88 17.77 4.99
N MET A 235 9.61 17.71 3.68
CA MET A 235 8.64 16.75 3.12
C MET A 235 8.94 15.27 3.43
N LEU A 236 10.19 14.92 3.73
CA LEU A 236 10.56 13.58 4.19
C LEU A 236 10.01 13.21 5.58
N ARG A 237 9.31 14.14 6.25
CA ARG A 237 8.53 13.88 7.45
C ARG A 237 7.30 13.01 7.19
N PHE A 238 6.77 13.00 5.97
CA PHE A 238 5.71 12.09 5.55
C PHE A 238 6.28 10.67 5.38
N SER A 239 5.81 9.75 6.23
CA SER A 239 6.28 8.36 6.24
C SER A 239 5.57 7.51 5.19
N HIS A 240 4.24 7.42 5.28
CA HIS A 240 3.41 6.67 4.35
C HIS A 240 1.96 7.14 4.42
N GLN A 241 1.24 7.00 3.31
CA GLN A 241 -0.18 7.29 3.24
C GLN A 241 -0.98 6.15 3.87
N ILE A 242 -1.98 6.51 4.67
CA ILE A 242 -2.89 5.56 5.32
C ILE A 242 -4.16 5.44 4.48
N PRO A 243 -4.58 4.22 4.08
CA PRO A 243 -5.90 4.03 3.49
C PRO A 243 -6.98 4.56 4.44
N ALA A 244 -7.69 5.59 4.01
CA ALA A 244 -8.70 6.25 4.82
C ALA A 244 -9.96 6.55 4.00
N SER A 245 -11.13 6.27 4.58
CA SER A 245 -12.43 6.64 4.04
C SER A 245 -13.11 7.63 4.97
N ARG A 246 -13.57 8.76 4.42
CA ARG A 246 -14.34 9.73 5.18
C ARG A 246 -15.73 9.18 5.48
N VAL A 247 -16.13 9.24 6.74
CA VAL A 247 -17.47 8.85 7.21
C VAL A 247 -18.04 9.97 8.08
N THR A 248 -19.33 10.23 7.97
CA THR A 248 -20.04 11.13 8.89
C THR A 248 -20.91 10.28 9.80
N LYS A 249 -20.72 10.38 11.12
CA LYS A 249 -21.49 9.62 12.11
C LYS A 249 -22.10 10.54 13.16
N LYS A 250 -23.22 10.12 13.73
CA LYS A 250 -23.84 10.80 14.88
C LYS A 250 -23.22 10.28 16.17
N ILE A 251 -22.46 11.12 16.86
CA ILE A 251 -21.85 10.84 18.17
C ILE A 251 -22.42 11.86 19.15
N ASP A 252 -22.97 11.39 20.27
CA ASP A 252 -23.58 12.23 21.31
C ASP A 252 -24.62 13.23 20.79
N GLY A 253 -25.37 12.85 19.76
CA GLY A 253 -26.39 13.71 19.16
C GLY A 253 -25.90 14.59 17.99
N GLU A 254 -24.59 14.71 17.78
CA GLU A 254 -23.98 15.58 16.77
C GLU A 254 -23.35 14.80 15.62
N LEU A 255 -23.47 15.32 14.40
CA LEU A 255 -22.77 14.76 13.24
C LEU A 255 -21.30 15.15 13.28
N ARG A 256 -20.42 14.15 13.33
CA ARG A 256 -18.96 14.31 13.34
C ARG A 256 -18.33 13.65 12.11
N GLU A 257 -17.37 14.34 11.51
CA GLU A 257 -16.51 13.79 10.46
C GLU A 257 -15.47 12.86 11.10
N LEU A 258 -15.42 11.62 10.63
CA LEU A 258 -14.46 10.60 11.03
C LEU A 258 -13.72 10.04 9.80
N PHE A 259 -12.57 9.44 10.05
CA PHE A 259 -11.78 8.72 9.07
C PHE A 259 -11.72 7.25 9.47
N GLU A 260 -12.40 6.39 8.72
CA GLU A 260 -12.23 4.94 8.83
C GLU A 260 -10.90 4.56 8.19
N VAL A 261 -9.97 4.00 8.96
CA VAL A 261 -8.61 3.68 8.51
C VAL A 261 -8.31 2.19 8.59
N ASP A 262 -7.40 1.71 7.74
CA ASP A 262 -6.87 0.35 7.84
C ASP A 262 -5.92 0.25 9.06
N PRO A 263 -6.27 -0.54 10.11
CA PRO A 263 -5.46 -0.65 11.31
C PRO A 263 -4.05 -1.20 11.07
N ARG A 264 -3.86 -1.97 10.00
CA ARG A 264 -2.54 -2.54 9.68
C ARG A 264 -1.59 -1.50 9.11
N ALA A 265 -2.11 -0.44 8.50
CA ALA A 265 -1.32 0.70 8.07
C ALA A 265 -1.00 1.66 9.24
N LEU A 266 -1.53 1.45 10.45
CA LEU A 266 -1.24 2.32 11.59
C LEU A 266 0.06 1.92 12.30
N PRO A 267 0.93 2.89 12.63
CA PRO A 267 2.04 2.68 13.56
C PRO A 267 1.57 2.23 14.95
N THR A 268 2.36 1.39 15.61
CA THR A 268 1.98 0.78 16.90
C THR A 268 1.65 1.80 17.98
N ASN A 269 2.35 2.96 18.00
CA ASN A 269 2.16 3.99 19.01
C ASN A 269 0.82 4.76 18.90
N VAL A 270 0.11 4.64 17.77
CA VAL A 270 -1.21 5.28 17.55
C VAL A 270 -2.36 4.27 17.48
N ARG A 271 -2.06 2.97 17.65
CA ARG A 271 -3.10 1.94 17.76
C ARG A 271 -3.75 2.04 19.13
N VAL A 272 -5.07 2.13 19.16
CA VAL A 272 -5.83 2.06 20.41
C VAL A 272 -5.69 0.65 20.97
N SER A 273 -5.08 0.51 22.15
CA SER A 273 -5.07 -0.74 22.88
C SER A 273 -6.47 -1.00 23.46
N ARG A 274 -7.02 -2.18 23.17
CA ARG A 274 -8.28 -2.63 23.79
C ARG A 274 -8.10 -2.72 25.30
N PRO A 275 -9.01 -2.19 26.13
CA PRO A 275 -9.10 -2.61 27.52
C PRO A 275 -9.39 -4.11 27.54
N LEU A 276 -8.57 -4.90 28.22
CA LEU A 276 -8.95 -6.27 28.57
C LEU A 276 -10.24 -6.18 29.40
N SER A 277 -11.33 -6.78 28.93
CA SER A 277 -12.53 -6.97 29.72
C SER A 277 -12.13 -7.62 31.05
N LYS A 278 -12.35 -6.91 32.17
CA LYS A 278 -12.10 -7.46 33.50
C LYS A 278 -12.88 -8.77 33.62
N GLY A 279 -12.14 -9.87 33.80
CA GLY A 279 -12.72 -11.19 34.01
C GLY A 279 -13.65 -11.20 35.21
N GLU A 280 -14.71 -12.01 35.09
CA GLU A 280 -15.68 -12.32 36.13
C GLU A 280 -15.02 -12.49 37.49
N VAL A 281 -15.44 -11.65 38.45
CA VAL A 281 -15.29 -11.95 39.86
C VAL A 281 -16.15 -13.19 40.13
N ARG A 282 -15.51 -14.34 40.30
CA ARG A 282 -16.14 -15.48 40.96
C ARG A 282 -16.22 -15.14 42.44
N GLU A 283 -17.43 -14.80 42.90
CA GLU A 283 -17.75 -14.85 44.33
C GLU A 283 -17.56 -16.29 44.83
N GLY A 284 -16.81 -16.42 45.92
CA GLY A 284 -16.66 -17.61 46.73
C GLY A 284 -16.75 -17.22 48.20
#